data_AF-A0A9E1E819-F1
#
_entry.id   AF-A0A9E1E819-F1
#
_cell.length_a   1.000
_cell.length_b   1.000
_cell.length_c   1.000
_cell.angle_alpha   90.00
_cell.angle_beta   90.00
_cell.angle_gamma   90.00
#
_symmetry.space_group_name_H-M   'P 1'
#
loop_
_entity.id
_entity.type
_entity.pdbx_description
1 polymer ?
#
loop_
_entity_poly.entity_id
_entity_poly.type
_entity_poly.pdbx_seq_one_letter_code
_entity_poly.pdbx_strand_id
1 'polypeptide(L)'
;MKLRDFFLIILLLCWCDIYAHTIKVSDKLNLIQLNENVYIHTENDNNGIVYINGGKAVIVSTPENDEETNYLIDYIRNHLKSEIVACVVDRWHPDAMGGLNAIKKANIPSYANRLTQVIAKERMLPIPENGFDITLELTVGKSKLICHYLGEAHTKDGIVVWLPNEKILFGGNQVRAKGWYGNIGDANLREWSNTIARVKDLYGDAKIVIPGHGHYGGNELLDYTINLYRPTLWGKILKWNDVQVKPVFNNCGVIFELAESDSINEGKRFLKNATIYIQQKNKNRYLKIQSPMIRHDNEESQVLSSDKGRLQIYNITMNELIEDLYYKQLYISLEEQSVDALIILKEAIR
;
A
#
# COMPACT_ATOMS: atom_id res chain seq x y z
N MET A 1 39.14 59.95 3.99
CA MET A 1 37.67 60.02 3.79
C MET A 1 37.31 59.25 2.52
N LYS A 2 37.06 57.94 2.63
CA LYS A 2 36.38 57.11 1.61
C LYS A 2 35.64 55.98 2.33
N LEU A 3 34.32 55.95 2.15
CA LEU A 3 33.40 54.90 2.57
C LEU A 3 33.92 53.52 2.13
N ARG A 4 34.32 52.67 3.08
CA ARG A 4 34.46 51.23 2.81
C ARG A 4 34.33 50.35 4.05
N ASP A 5 33.52 50.76 5.01
CA ASP A 5 33.26 49.99 6.23
C ASP A 5 31.75 49.93 6.47
N PHE A 6 31.01 49.13 5.70
CA PHE A 6 29.67 48.66 6.07
C PHE A 6 29.27 47.56 5.09
N PHE A 7 28.68 46.46 5.59
CA PHE A 7 28.27 45.23 4.90
C PHE A 7 29.31 44.11 4.78
N LEU A 8 29.56 43.45 5.90
CA LEU A 8 29.76 41.99 5.94
C LEU A 8 29.15 41.46 7.24
N ILE A 9 27.85 41.68 7.40
CA ILE A 9 27.02 41.03 8.42
C ILE A 9 26.47 39.75 7.80
N ILE A 10 27.04 38.63 8.23
CA ILE A 10 26.38 37.36 8.56
C ILE A 10 25.22 36.97 7.63
N LEU A 11 25.54 36.20 6.59
CA LEU A 11 24.63 35.26 5.93
C LEU A 11 25.24 33.85 6.06
N LEU A 12 25.48 33.44 7.30
CA LEU A 12 25.44 32.01 7.66
C LEU A 12 23.96 31.65 7.72
N LEU A 13 23.36 31.42 6.55
CA LEU A 13 22.14 30.64 6.46
C LEU A 13 22.51 29.26 6.98
N CYS A 14 22.24 29.01 8.27
CA CYS A 14 22.01 27.67 8.76
C CYS A 14 20.89 27.07 7.90
N TRP A 15 21.27 26.38 6.82
CA TRP A 15 20.56 25.19 6.41
C TRP A 15 20.70 24.19 7.55
N CYS A 16 19.83 24.36 8.55
CA CYS A 16 19.46 23.26 9.40
C CYS A 16 18.60 22.38 8.50
N ASP A 17 19.23 21.42 7.82
CA ASP A 17 18.49 20.26 7.37
C ASP A 17 17.79 19.71 8.61
N ILE A 18 16.47 19.91 8.70
CA ILE A 18 15.63 19.29 9.71
C ILE A 18 15.55 17.82 9.32
N TYR A 19 16.62 17.07 9.56
CA TYR A 19 16.56 15.62 9.55
C TYR A 19 15.62 15.24 10.69
N ALA A 20 14.52 14.57 10.36
CA ALA A 20 13.63 14.02 11.37
C ALA A 20 14.46 13.19 12.36
N HIS A 21 14.31 13.47 13.66
CA HIS A 21 15.13 12.83 14.67
C HIS A 21 14.62 11.40 14.89
N THR A 22 15.43 10.42 14.50
CA THR A 22 15.13 9.00 14.71
C THR A 22 15.63 8.56 16.08
N ILE A 23 14.74 7.95 16.85
CA ILE A 23 14.98 7.44 18.19
C ILE A 23 14.82 5.92 18.17
N LYS A 24 15.87 5.19 18.52
CA LYS A 24 15.82 3.73 18.64
C LYS A 24 15.10 3.34 19.95
N VAL A 25 14.00 2.60 19.86
CA VAL A 25 13.21 2.14 21.02
C VAL A 25 13.57 0.69 21.38
N SER A 26 13.78 -0.15 20.37
CA SER A 26 14.29 -1.53 20.50
C SER A 26 15.23 -1.84 19.35
N ASP A 27 15.70 -3.08 19.21
CA ASP A 27 16.49 -3.49 18.05
C ASP A 27 15.75 -3.43 16.72
N LYS A 28 14.40 -3.46 16.74
CA LYS A 28 13.56 -3.46 15.55
C LYS A 28 12.71 -2.20 15.41
N LEU A 29 12.32 -1.61 16.53
CA LEU A 29 11.40 -0.47 16.59
C LEU A 29 12.13 0.85 16.70
N ASN A 30 11.81 1.77 15.79
CA ASN A 30 12.27 3.15 15.81
C ASN A 30 11.10 4.12 15.89
N LEU A 31 11.32 5.29 16.49
CA LEU A 31 10.43 6.44 16.40
C LEU A 31 11.07 7.53 15.55
N ILE A 32 10.34 8.04 14.57
CA ILE A 32 10.74 9.21 13.78
C ILE A 32 9.89 10.39 14.24
N GLN A 33 10.50 11.38 14.88
CA GLN A 33 9.78 12.56 15.32
C GLN A 33 9.50 13.51 14.15
N LEU A 34 8.22 13.71 13.82
CA LEU A 34 7.80 14.66 12.77
C LEU A 34 7.67 16.08 13.31
N ASN A 35 7.11 16.20 14.53
CA ASN A 35 7.02 17.45 15.28
C ASN A 35 6.89 17.17 16.79
N GLU A 36 6.54 18.17 17.58
CA GLU A 36 6.38 18.04 19.04
C GLU A 36 5.25 17.07 19.46
N ASN A 37 4.26 16.85 18.60
CA ASN A 37 3.04 16.11 18.89
C ASN A 37 2.96 14.76 18.16
N VAL A 38 3.69 14.55 17.07
CA VAL A 38 3.54 13.38 16.19
C VAL A 38 4.86 12.66 15.99
N TYR A 39 4.83 11.35 16.25
CA TYR A 39 5.91 10.42 15.99
C TYR A 39 5.40 9.31 15.05
N ILE A 40 6.20 8.93 14.06
CA ILE A 40 6.00 7.65 13.35
C ILE A 40 6.69 6.58 14.17
N HIS A 41 6.01 5.48 14.49
CA HIS A 41 6.67 4.27 14.95
C HIS A 41 6.84 3.32 13.77
N THR A 42 8.04 2.75 13.60
CA THR A 42 8.36 1.94 12.41
C THR A 42 9.24 0.74 12.72
N GLU A 43 8.88 -0.41 12.15
CA GLU A 43 9.60 -1.69 12.19
C GLU A 43 9.70 -2.22 10.75
N ASN A 44 10.92 -2.34 10.20
CA ASN A 44 11.13 -2.78 8.79
C ASN A 44 10.27 -2.01 7.77
N ASP A 45 10.22 -0.68 7.90
CA ASP A 45 9.39 0.23 7.11
C ASP A 45 7.87 0.10 7.30
N ASN A 46 7.37 -0.84 8.13
CA ASN A 46 5.96 -0.85 8.54
C ASN A 46 5.70 0.26 9.54
N ASN A 47 4.82 1.19 9.19
CA ASN A 47 4.58 2.41 9.94
C ASN A 47 3.23 2.38 10.67
N GLY A 48 3.25 2.86 11.90
CA GLY A 48 2.09 3.49 12.54
C GLY A 48 2.48 4.85 13.12
N ILE A 49 1.57 5.47 13.87
CA ILE A 49 1.85 6.77 14.50
C ILE A 49 1.51 6.80 15.98
N VAL A 50 2.18 7.67 16.71
CA VAL A 50 1.82 8.09 18.07
C VAL A 50 1.49 9.58 18.01
N TYR A 51 0.27 9.94 18.38
CA TYR A 51 -0.17 11.33 18.50
C TYR A 51 -0.30 11.72 19.97
N ILE A 52 0.40 12.77 20.38
CA ILE A 52 0.43 13.29 21.74
C ILE A 52 -0.09 14.72 21.77
N ASN A 53 -0.96 15.02 22.72
CA ASN A 53 -1.34 16.39 23.03
C ASN A 53 -1.78 16.51 24.50
N GLY A 54 -1.26 17.51 25.22
CA GLY A 54 -1.64 17.77 26.61
C GLY A 54 -1.41 16.59 27.56
N GLY A 55 -0.32 15.83 27.37
CA GLY A 55 0.01 14.65 28.19
C GLY A 55 -0.84 13.41 27.90
N LYS A 56 -1.68 13.43 26.86
CA LYS A 56 -2.46 12.28 26.39
C LYS A 56 -1.91 11.80 25.06
N ALA A 57 -1.88 10.49 24.85
CA ALA A 57 -1.38 9.83 23.66
C ALA A 57 -2.45 8.91 23.03
N VAL A 58 -2.45 8.85 21.70
CA VAL A 58 -3.15 7.82 20.93
C VAL A 58 -2.15 7.11 20.04
N ILE A 59 -2.18 5.77 20.08
CA ILE A 59 -1.43 4.93 19.15
C ILE A 59 -2.34 4.62 17.96
N VAL A 60 -1.85 4.78 16.74
CA VAL A 60 -2.54 4.33 15.52
C VAL A 60 -1.68 3.25 14.87
N SER A 61 -2.28 2.08 14.67
CA SER A 61 -1.62 0.83 14.30
C SER A 61 -0.60 0.39 15.34
N THR A 62 -0.55 -0.90 15.66
CA THR A 62 0.48 -1.46 16.53
C THR A 62 1.71 -1.89 15.72
N PRO A 63 2.90 -2.00 16.33
CA PRO A 63 3.94 -2.90 15.84
C PRO A 63 3.42 -4.33 15.55
N GLU A 64 4.20 -5.13 14.82
CA GLU A 64 3.73 -6.42 14.29
C GLU A 64 3.47 -7.49 15.37
N ASN A 65 3.93 -7.27 16.60
CA ASN A 65 3.81 -8.21 17.71
C ASN A 65 3.67 -7.52 19.07
N ASP A 66 3.28 -8.29 20.07
CA ASP A 66 3.05 -7.81 21.44
C ASP A 66 4.33 -7.30 22.13
N GLU A 67 5.50 -7.86 21.82
CA GLU A 67 6.77 -7.47 22.45
C GLU A 67 7.16 -6.04 22.05
N GLU A 68 7.21 -5.76 20.75
CA GLU A 68 7.49 -4.42 20.23
C GLU A 68 6.42 -3.41 20.64
N THR A 69 5.17 -3.86 20.74
CA THR A 69 4.08 -3.01 21.23
C THR A 69 4.23 -2.66 22.71
N ASN A 70 4.74 -3.57 23.55
CA ASN A 70 5.07 -3.25 24.94
C ASN A 70 6.21 -2.25 25.03
N TYR A 71 7.26 -2.38 24.21
CA TYR A 71 8.34 -1.38 24.15
C TYR A 71 7.82 0.00 23.75
N LEU A 72 6.91 0.07 22.77
CA LEU A 72 6.25 1.32 22.38
C LEU A 72 5.44 1.93 23.55
N ILE A 73 4.60 1.12 24.21
CA ILE A 73 3.79 1.55 25.36
C ILE A 73 4.68 2.11 26.47
N ASP A 74 5.73 1.38 26.84
CA ASP A 74 6.65 1.76 27.90
C ASP A 74 7.41 3.03 27.52
N TYR A 75 7.81 3.18 26.26
CA TYR A 75 8.47 4.39 25.79
C TYR A 75 7.56 5.62 25.93
N ILE A 76 6.30 5.51 25.50
CA ILE A 76 5.32 6.62 25.58
C ILE A 76 5.09 7.02 27.05
N ARG A 77 4.91 6.04 27.94
CA ARG A 77 4.63 6.30 29.37
C ARG A 77 5.86 6.84 30.10
N ASN A 78 7.03 6.26 29.87
CA ASN A 78 8.23 6.52 30.68
C ASN A 78 9.10 7.63 30.12
N HIS A 79 9.15 7.83 28.79
CA HIS A 79 10.00 8.84 28.15
C HIS A 79 9.18 10.02 27.64
N LEU A 80 8.08 9.77 26.92
CA LEU A 80 7.19 10.83 26.43
C LEU A 80 6.20 11.33 27.50
N LYS A 81 6.22 10.71 28.70
CA LYS A 81 5.44 11.09 29.89
C LYS A 81 3.95 11.31 29.59
N SER A 82 3.37 10.46 28.74
CA SER A 82 2.00 10.60 28.27
C SER A 82 1.14 9.40 28.62
N GLU A 83 -0.12 9.66 28.99
CA GLU A 83 -1.15 8.66 29.23
C GLU A 83 -1.72 8.18 27.89
N ILE A 84 -1.65 6.89 27.60
CA ILE A 84 -2.22 6.33 26.37
C ILE A 84 -3.72 6.13 26.58
N VAL A 85 -4.53 6.98 25.96
CA VAL A 85 -6.00 7.00 26.13
C VAL A 85 -6.75 6.18 25.10
N ALA A 86 -6.10 5.85 23.97
CA ALA A 86 -6.68 4.99 22.95
C ALA A 86 -5.61 4.33 22.07
N CYS A 87 -5.97 3.18 21.51
CA CYS A 87 -5.31 2.59 20.35
C CYS A 87 -6.31 2.46 19.20
N VAL A 88 -5.99 3.01 18.04
CA VAL A 88 -6.79 2.86 16.81
C VAL A 88 -6.11 1.84 15.92
N VAL A 89 -6.83 0.78 15.56
CA VAL A 89 -6.40 -0.18 14.54
C VAL A 89 -6.91 0.28 13.19
N ASP A 90 -6.01 0.52 12.23
CA ASP A 90 -6.41 1.04 10.92
C ASP A 90 -6.95 -0.04 9.97
N ARG A 91 -6.56 -1.30 10.15
CA ARG A 91 -7.03 -2.48 9.39
C ARG A 91 -6.73 -3.78 10.14
N TRP A 92 -7.29 -4.91 9.69
CA TRP A 92 -7.13 -6.19 10.36
C TRP A 92 -5.77 -6.90 10.19
N HIS A 93 -4.89 -6.45 9.29
CA HIS A 93 -3.62 -7.16 9.04
C HIS A 93 -2.67 -7.13 10.25
N PRO A 94 -1.76 -8.13 10.38
CA PRO A 94 -0.85 -8.21 11.54
C PRO A 94 0.05 -6.99 11.74
N ASP A 95 0.43 -6.33 10.65
CA ASP A 95 1.22 -5.10 10.63
C ASP A 95 0.42 -3.86 11.08
N ALA A 96 -0.83 -4.04 11.50
CA ALA A 96 -1.69 -3.01 12.13
C ALA A 96 -2.23 -3.40 13.51
N MET A 97 -2.42 -4.70 13.77
CA MET A 97 -3.07 -5.19 15.00
C MET A 97 -2.36 -6.38 15.67
N GLY A 98 -1.15 -6.73 15.22
CA GLY A 98 -0.39 -7.84 15.76
C GLY A 98 -0.05 -7.70 17.24
N GLY A 99 0.02 -6.46 17.75
CA GLY A 99 0.23 -6.14 19.16
C GLY A 99 -1.04 -5.89 19.97
N LEU A 100 -2.22 -6.23 19.46
CA LEU A 100 -3.48 -5.87 20.11
C LEU A 100 -3.67 -6.57 21.47
N ASN A 101 -3.03 -7.70 21.74
CA ASN A 101 -3.11 -8.31 23.07
C ASN A 101 -2.31 -7.52 24.11
N ALA A 102 -1.15 -6.95 23.73
CA ALA A 102 -0.40 -6.04 24.58
C ALA A 102 -1.23 -4.79 24.94
N ILE A 103 -1.91 -4.19 23.96
CA ILE A 103 -2.84 -3.07 24.15
C ILE A 103 -3.93 -3.43 25.18
N LYS A 104 -4.58 -4.60 25.02
CA LYS A 104 -5.62 -5.09 25.94
C LYS A 104 -5.08 -5.34 27.34
N LYS A 105 -3.93 -6.01 27.47
CA LYS A 105 -3.28 -6.29 28.76
C LYS A 105 -2.89 -5.01 29.49
N ALA A 106 -2.55 -3.96 28.75
CA ALA A 106 -2.25 -2.63 29.27
C ALA A 106 -3.49 -1.79 29.63
N ASN A 107 -4.70 -2.35 29.51
CA ASN A 107 -6.00 -1.70 29.71
C ASN A 107 -6.19 -0.42 28.87
N ILE A 108 -5.66 -0.42 27.64
CA ILE A 108 -5.83 0.70 26.70
C ILE A 108 -7.08 0.43 25.84
N PRO A 109 -8.07 1.33 25.82
CA PRO A 109 -9.25 1.19 24.97
C PRO A 109 -8.86 1.11 23.49
N SER A 110 -9.35 0.09 22.79
CA SER A 110 -9.06 -0.11 21.37
C SER A 110 -10.26 0.25 20.49
N TYR A 111 -10.00 0.87 19.34
CA TYR A 111 -11.01 1.33 18.39
C TYR A 111 -10.66 0.85 16.98
N ALA A 112 -11.65 0.45 16.20
CA ALA A 112 -11.48 0.10 14.79
C ALA A 112 -12.77 0.30 14.00
N ASN A 113 -12.68 0.21 12.67
CA ASN A 113 -13.88 0.09 11.85
C ASN A 113 -14.65 -1.20 12.22
N ARG A 114 -15.99 -1.17 12.16
CA ARG A 114 -16.82 -2.34 12.46
C ARG A 114 -16.48 -3.53 11.55
N LEU A 115 -16.08 -3.30 10.31
CA LEU A 115 -15.60 -4.34 9.39
C LEU A 115 -14.33 -5.02 9.92
N THR A 116 -13.40 -4.28 10.53
CA THR A 116 -12.22 -4.86 11.19
C THR A 116 -12.62 -5.79 12.32
N GLN A 117 -13.62 -5.42 13.14
CA GLN A 117 -14.12 -6.31 14.20
C GLN A 117 -14.73 -7.60 13.65
N VAL A 118 -15.51 -7.49 12.55
CA VAL A 118 -16.10 -8.65 11.88
C VAL A 118 -15.00 -9.58 11.34
N ILE A 119 -14.04 -9.04 10.60
CA ILE A 119 -12.93 -9.83 10.03
C ILE A 119 -12.10 -10.48 11.13
N ALA A 120 -11.77 -9.74 12.20
CA ALA A 120 -11.03 -10.28 13.33
C ALA A 120 -11.76 -11.46 13.98
N LYS A 121 -13.08 -11.35 14.17
CA LYS A 121 -13.91 -12.43 14.71
C LYS A 121 -13.92 -13.66 13.79
N GLU A 122 -14.15 -13.47 12.49
CA GLU A 122 -14.18 -14.55 11.50
C GLU A 122 -12.84 -15.29 11.39
N ARG A 123 -11.72 -14.56 11.55
CA ARG A 123 -10.36 -15.10 11.50
C ARG A 123 -9.82 -15.56 12.86
N MET A 124 -10.63 -15.54 13.92
CA MET A 124 -10.23 -15.91 15.29
C MET A 124 -9.02 -15.09 15.80
N LEU A 125 -8.97 -13.81 15.43
CA LEU A 125 -7.97 -12.84 15.88
C LEU A 125 -8.48 -12.05 17.11
N PRO A 126 -7.59 -11.39 17.86
CA PRO A 126 -8.01 -10.47 18.93
C PRO A 126 -8.92 -9.37 18.36
N ILE A 127 -10.09 -9.14 18.95
CA ILE A 127 -11.07 -8.17 18.42
C ILE A 127 -10.87 -6.80 19.11
N PRO A 128 -10.75 -5.66 18.38
CA PRO A 128 -10.78 -4.33 18.97
C PRO A 128 -12.09 -4.10 19.74
N GLU A 129 -12.03 -3.38 20.87
CA GLU A 129 -13.15 -3.25 21.80
C GLU A 129 -14.30 -2.42 21.22
N ASN A 130 -13.97 -1.28 20.62
CA ASN A 130 -14.95 -0.30 20.16
C ASN A 130 -14.98 -0.23 18.62
N GLY A 131 -16.17 -0.29 18.05
CA GLY A 131 -16.40 -0.23 16.60
C GLY A 131 -17.02 1.09 16.16
N PHE A 132 -16.64 1.58 14.99
CA PHE A 132 -17.33 2.68 14.29
C PHE A 132 -17.59 2.34 12.83
N ASP A 133 -18.58 2.99 12.20
CA ASP A 133 -18.99 2.66 10.84
C ASP A 133 -18.31 3.52 9.78
N ILE A 134 -18.42 4.86 9.87
CA ILE A 134 -17.86 5.79 8.87
C ILE A 134 -16.77 6.68 9.48
N THR A 135 -17.09 7.42 10.54
CA THR A 135 -16.16 8.37 11.17
C THR A 135 -16.13 8.16 12.68
N LEU A 136 -14.95 8.27 13.26
CA LEU A 136 -14.74 8.36 14.70
C LEU A 136 -13.85 9.57 14.98
N GLU A 137 -14.29 10.45 15.88
CA GLU A 137 -13.46 11.54 16.41
C GLU A 137 -13.05 11.24 17.84
N LEU A 138 -11.74 11.22 18.09
CA LEU A 138 -11.17 11.09 19.43
C LEU A 138 -10.58 12.43 19.88
N THR A 139 -10.90 12.85 21.10
CA THR A 139 -10.28 14.02 21.71
C THR A 139 -8.96 13.62 22.37
N VAL A 140 -7.86 14.26 22.00
CA VAL A 140 -6.52 14.05 22.55
C VAL A 140 -6.04 15.38 23.11
N GLY A 141 -5.99 15.49 24.44
CA GLY A 141 -5.71 16.76 25.10
C GLY A 141 -6.75 17.83 24.72
N LYS A 142 -6.32 18.86 23.99
CA LYS A 142 -7.16 19.94 23.43
C LYS A 142 -7.36 19.81 21.91
N SER A 143 -6.81 18.78 21.30
CA SER A 143 -6.85 18.51 19.87
C SER A 143 -7.74 17.30 19.56
N LYS A 144 -7.88 17.00 18.26
CA LYS A 144 -8.66 15.87 17.77
C LYS A 144 -7.82 14.97 16.87
N LEU A 145 -8.19 13.70 16.84
CA LEU A 145 -7.77 12.70 15.87
C LEU A 145 -9.04 12.16 15.20
N ILE A 146 -9.07 12.16 13.87
CA ILE A 146 -10.26 11.79 13.09
C ILE A 146 -9.96 10.52 12.29
N CYS A 147 -10.61 9.42 12.62
CA CYS A 147 -10.58 8.17 11.88
C CYS A 147 -11.69 8.17 10.83
N HIS A 148 -11.39 7.84 9.58
CA HIS A 148 -12.37 7.88 8.50
C HIS A 148 -12.26 6.66 7.60
N TYR A 149 -13.36 5.93 7.49
CA TYR A 149 -13.56 4.90 6.47
C TYR A 149 -14.13 5.54 5.21
N LEU A 150 -13.35 5.50 4.12
CA LEU A 150 -13.70 6.14 2.84
C LEU A 150 -13.91 5.12 1.72
N GLY A 151 -14.10 3.85 2.07
CA GLY A 151 -14.34 2.75 1.14
C GLY A 151 -13.18 1.75 1.06
N GLU A 152 -13.40 0.67 0.31
CA GLU A 152 -12.45 -0.43 0.17
C GLU A 152 -11.21 0.00 -0.65
N ALA A 153 -10.03 -0.52 -0.27
CA ALA A 153 -8.78 -0.26 -0.95
C ALA A 153 -7.80 -1.44 -0.75
N HIS A 154 -6.72 -1.32 0.02
CA HIS A 154 -5.80 -2.42 0.36
C HIS A 154 -6.49 -3.56 1.10
N THR A 155 -7.45 -3.22 1.95
CA THR A 155 -8.39 -4.14 2.58
C THR A 155 -9.81 -3.57 2.48
N LYS A 156 -10.81 -4.39 2.81
CA LYS A 156 -12.22 -3.97 2.82
C LYS A 156 -12.57 -3.04 3.98
N ASP A 157 -11.80 -3.10 5.05
CA ASP A 157 -12.05 -2.43 6.34
C ASP A 157 -11.13 -1.23 6.61
N GLY A 158 -10.08 -1.06 5.81
CA GLY A 158 -9.01 -0.12 6.13
C GLY A 158 -9.47 1.34 6.15
N ILE A 159 -8.98 2.11 7.11
CA ILE A 159 -9.32 3.53 7.30
C ILE A 159 -8.10 4.43 7.04
N VAL A 160 -8.33 5.73 7.03
CA VAL A 160 -7.27 6.75 7.19
C VAL A 160 -7.47 7.51 8.49
N VAL A 161 -6.41 8.11 9.01
CA VAL A 161 -6.45 8.95 10.22
C VAL A 161 -5.93 10.36 9.92
N TRP A 162 -6.74 11.36 10.22
CA TRP A 162 -6.45 12.78 9.99
C TRP A 162 -6.20 13.52 11.30
N LEU A 163 -5.09 14.28 11.34
CA LEU A 163 -4.71 15.16 12.44
C LEU A 163 -4.86 16.62 11.99
N PRO A 164 -6.02 17.25 12.22
CA PRO A 164 -6.36 18.55 11.62
C PRO A 164 -5.41 19.69 12.04
N ASN A 165 -4.97 19.71 13.30
CA ASN A 165 -4.09 20.76 13.82
C ASN A 165 -2.67 20.65 13.24
N GLU A 166 -2.21 19.42 13.02
CA GLU A 166 -0.87 19.12 12.49
C GLU A 166 -0.83 19.17 10.96
N LYS A 167 -1.99 19.09 10.31
CA LYS A 167 -2.14 18.86 8.87
C LYS A 167 -1.41 17.59 8.41
N ILE A 168 -1.53 16.52 9.19
CA ILE A 168 -0.90 15.22 8.94
C ILE A 168 -1.97 14.16 8.70
N LEU A 169 -1.81 13.41 7.61
CA LEU A 169 -2.64 12.27 7.24
C LEU A 169 -1.84 10.98 7.41
N PHE A 170 -2.29 10.10 8.29
CA PHE A 170 -1.85 8.71 8.26
C PHE A 170 -2.76 7.93 7.30
N GLY A 171 -2.21 7.57 6.15
CA GLY A 171 -2.92 6.83 5.11
C GLY A 171 -2.91 5.31 5.31
N GLY A 172 -2.07 4.80 6.22
CA GLY A 172 -1.87 3.37 6.41
C GLY A 172 -1.56 2.65 5.10
N ASN A 173 -1.87 1.36 5.02
CA ASN A 173 -1.62 0.60 3.78
C ASN A 173 -2.55 1.01 2.62
N GLN A 174 -3.51 1.91 2.84
CA GLN A 174 -4.30 2.49 1.77
C GLN A 174 -3.45 3.41 0.87
N VAL A 175 -2.38 4.00 1.39
CA VAL A 175 -1.49 4.91 0.64
C VAL A 175 -0.12 4.25 0.42
N ARG A 176 0.49 4.49 -0.74
CA ARG A 176 1.80 3.97 -1.13
C ARG A 176 2.85 5.08 -1.19
N ALA A 177 4.05 4.81 -0.65
CA ALA A 177 5.20 5.71 -0.72
C ALA A 177 5.80 5.77 -2.14
N LYS A 178 6.15 4.61 -2.70
CA LYS A 178 6.74 4.42 -4.04
C LYS A 178 6.90 2.91 -4.29
N GLY A 179 7.05 2.49 -5.54
CA GLY A 179 7.36 1.10 -5.91
C GLY A 179 6.15 0.28 -6.36
N TRP A 180 6.24 -1.04 -6.20
CA TRP A 180 5.24 -2.00 -6.71
C TRP A 180 3.92 -2.00 -5.92
N TYR A 181 2.92 -2.76 -6.39
CA TYR A 181 1.54 -2.79 -5.86
C TYR A 181 1.41 -3.34 -4.42
N GLY A 182 2.45 -4.01 -3.92
CA GLY A 182 2.44 -4.64 -2.61
C GLY A 182 1.49 -5.84 -2.53
N ASN A 183 1.20 -6.30 -1.30
CA ASN A 183 0.21 -7.35 -1.08
C ASN A 183 -1.21 -6.84 -1.46
N ILE A 184 -1.85 -7.51 -2.40
CA ILE A 184 -3.22 -7.22 -2.86
C ILE A 184 -4.21 -8.35 -2.51
N GLY A 185 -3.79 -9.27 -1.63
CA GLY A 185 -4.54 -10.44 -1.22
C GLY A 185 -5.94 -10.13 -0.67
N ASP A 186 -6.14 -8.97 -0.05
CA ASP A 186 -7.45 -8.60 0.51
C ASP A 186 -7.99 -7.31 -0.11
N ALA A 187 -7.35 -6.85 -1.21
CA ALA A 187 -7.59 -5.55 -1.78
C ALA A 187 -8.78 -5.52 -2.74
N ASN A 188 -9.49 -4.39 -2.76
CA ASN A 188 -10.46 -4.05 -3.79
C ASN A 188 -9.83 -3.07 -4.79
N LEU A 189 -9.20 -3.63 -5.83
CA LEU A 189 -8.53 -2.82 -6.85
C LEU A 189 -9.49 -2.04 -7.76
N ARG A 190 -10.79 -2.37 -7.76
CA ARG A 190 -11.80 -1.60 -8.51
C ARG A 190 -12.07 -0.27 -7.82
N GLU A 191 -12.03 -0.26 -6.50
CA GLU A 191 -12.35 0.91 -5.68
C GLU A 191 -11.12 1.66 -5.16
N TRP A 192 -9.94 1.03 -5.07
CA TRP A 192 -8.79 1.65 -4.40
C TRP A 192 -8.46 3.05 -4.90
N SER A 193 -8.34 3.25 -6.22
CA SER A 193 -8.11 4.58 -6.80
C SER A 193 -9.21 5.59 -6.45
N ASN A 194 -10.48 5.16 -6.50
CA ASN A 194 -11.62 6.02 -6.12
C ASN A 194 -11.63 6.34 -4.62
N THR A 195 -11.27 5.38 -3.77
CA THR A 195 -11.12 5.55 -2.32
C THR A 195 -10.06 6.60 -2.02
N ILE A 196 -8.88 6.53 -2.67
CA ILE A 196 -7.84 7.54 -2.47
C ILE A 196 -8.19 8.89 -3.09
N ALA A 197 -8.96 8.92 -4.18
CA ALA A 197 -9.53 10.17 -4.67
C ALA A 197 -10.42 10.84 -3.60
N ARG A 198 -11.31 10.09 -2.94
CA ARG A 198 -12.11 10.61 -1.81
C ARG A 198 -11.26 11.07 -0.62
N VAL A 199 -10.19 10.35 -0.30
CA VAL A 199 -9.20 10.77 0.71
C VAL A 199 -8.57 12.10 0.33
N LYS A 200 -8.16 12.25 -0.93
CA LYS A 200 -7.56 13.49 -1.45
C LYS A 200 -8.55 14.65 -1.46
N ASP A 201 -9.82 14.40 -1.79
CA ASP A 201 -10.86 15.44 -1.79
C ASP A 201 -11.07 16.03 -0.38
N LEU A 202 -10.95 15.22 0.67
CA LEU A 202 -11.14 15.65 2.06
C LEU A 202 -9.85 16.16 2.73
N TYR A 203 -8.71 15.54 2.43
CA TYR A 203 -7.46 15.71 3.16
C TYR A 203 -6.26 16.02 2.26
N GLY A 204 -6.51 16.49 1.02
CA GLY A 204 -5.46 16.83 0.06
C GLY A 204 -4.62 18.06 0.42
N ASP A 205 -5.02 18.80 1.45
CA ASP A 205 -4.26 19.90 2.06
C ASP A 205 -3.28 19.41 3.17
N ALA A 206 -3.16 18.10 3.36
CA ALA A 206 -2.15 17.50 4.23
C ALA A 206 -0.74 17.97 3.83
N LYS A 207 0.02 18.44 4.81
CA LYS A 207 1.44 18.78 4.67
C LYS A 207 2.31 17.54 4.68
N ILE A 208 1.90 16.53 5.46
CA ILE A 208 2.58 15.24 5.57
C ILE A 208 1.55 14.13 5.38
N VAL A 209 1.88 13.17 4.52
CA VAL A 209 1.14 11.93 4.29
C VAL A 209 2.05 10.76 4.65
N ILE A 210 1.60 9.93 5.58
CA ILE A 210 2.35 8.79 6.12
C ILE A 210 1.71 7.51 5.57
N PRO A 211 2.38 6.78 4.66
CA PRO A 211 1.92 5.48 4.19
C PRO A 211 2.19 4.42 5.27
N GLY A 212 1.49 3.28 5.17
CA GLY A 212 1.70 2.16 6.08
C GLY A 212 3.02 1.43 5.84
N HIS A 213 3.61 1.57 4.66
CA HIS A 213 4.98 1.11 4.38
C HIS A 213 5.82 2.17 3.69
N GLY A 214 7.07 2.32 4.14
CA GLY A 214 8.09 3.17 3.51
C GLY A 214 8.08 4.62 3.98
N HIS A 215 8.76 5.49 3.22
CA HIS A 215 8.95 6.88 3.63
C HIS A 215 7.66 7.71 3.50
N TYR A 216 7.44 8.61 4.47
CA TYR A 216 6.40 9.62 4.36
C TYR A 216 6.75 10.68 3.32
N GLY A 217 5.74 11.40 2.85
CA GLY A 217 5.86 12.48 1.86
C GLY A 217 4.76 13.51 2.05
N GLY A 218 4.37 14.19 0.98
CA GLY A 218 3.22 15.08 0.93
C GLY A 218 2.04 14.46 0.15
N ASN A 219 1.19 15.33 -0.37
CA ASN A 219 -0.01 14.93 -1.11
C ASN A 219 0.31 14.17 -2.43
N GLU A 220 1.55 14.23 -2.92
CA GLU A 220 2.00 13.48 -4.08
C GLU A 220 1.91 11.96 -3.88
N LEU A 221 1.94 11.47 -2.63
CA LEU A 221 1.70 10.06 -2.34
C LEU A 221 0.26 9.62 -2.64
N LEU A 222 -0.71 10.52 -2.45
CA LEU A 222 -2.10 10.27 -2.82
C LEU A 222 -2.24 10.20 -4.35
N ASP A 223 -1.62 11.15 -5.07
CA ASP A 223 -1.60 11.14 -6.54
C ASP A 223 -0.91 9.89 -7.09
N TYR A 224 0.23 9.53 -6.51
CA TYR A 224 0.95 8.31 -6.85
C TYR A 224 0.04 7.09 -6.69
N THR A 225 -0.63 6.95 -5.55
CA THR A 225 -1.50 5.82 -5.25
C THR A 225 -2.74 5.78 -6.16
N ILE A 226 -3.37 6.93 -6.42
CA ILE A 226 -4.51 7.03 -7.36
C ILE A 226 -4.09 6.54 -8.74
N ASN A 227 -2.93 6.97 -9.23
CA ASN A 227 -2.40 6.57 -10.54
C ASN A 227 -2.03 5.08 -10.57
N LEU A 228 -1.40 4.57 -9.50
CA LEU A 228 -0.98 3.18 -9.37
C LEU A 228 -2.18 2.23 -9.48
N TYR A 229 -3.30 2.54 -8.83
CA TYR A 229 -4.49 1.66 -8.84
C TYR A 229 -5.59 2.14 -9.78
N ARG A 230 -5.31 3.07 -10.70
CA ARG A 230 -6.34 3.58 -11.63
C ARG A 230 -6.88 2.42 -12.47
N PRO A 231 -8.20 2.19 -12.51
CA PRO A 231 -8.77 1.19 -13.41
C PRO A 231 -8.51 1.59 -14.87
N THR A 232 -7.53 0.97 -15.51
CA THR A 232 -7.33 1.11 -16.96
C THR A 232 -8.19 0.08 -17.70
N LEU A 233 -8.38 0.26 -19.01
CA LEU A 233 -9.26 -0.46 -19.96
C LEU A 233 -9.64 -1.93 -19.64
N TRP A 234 -8.73 -2.70 -19.01
CA TRP A 234 -8.90 -4.09 -18.58
C TRP A 234 -10.13 -4.37 -17.70
N GLY A 235 -10.59 -3.39 -16.92
CA GLY A 235 -11.81 -3.52 -16.13
C GLY A 235 -13.06 -3.89 -16.96
N LYS A 236 -13.07 -3.60 -18.27
CA LYS A 236 -14.13 -4.02 -19.20
C LYS A 236 -13.95 -5.45 -19.72
N ILE A 237 -12.73 -5.85 -20.09
CA ILE A 237 -12.42 -7.20 -20.61
C ILE A 237 -12.61 -8.27 -19.52
N LEU A 238 -12.25 -7.96 -18.27
CA LEU A 238 -12.43 -8.87 -17.14
C LEU A 238 -13.91 -9.10 -16.79
N LYS A 239 -14.79 -8.14 -17.08
CA LYS A 239 -16.24 -8.29 -16.91
C LYS A 239 -16.86 -9.26 -17.92
N TRP A 240 -16.31 -9.38 -19.12
CA TRP A 240 -16.86 -10.27 -20.15
C TRP A 240 -16.60 -11.76 -19.89
N ASN A 241 -15.68 -12.10 -19.00
CA ASN A 241 -15.25 -13.48 -18.77
C ASN A 241 -15.66 -14.04 -17.39
N ASP A 242 -16.50 -13.34 -16.61
CA ASP A 242 -16.97 -13.74 -15.26
C ASP A 242 -15.84 -14.22 -14.32
N VAL A 243 -14.63 -13.68 -14.48
CA VAL A 243 -13.48 -14.10 -13.69
C VAL A 243 -13.39 -13.25 -12.43
N GLN A 244 -13.65 -13.84 -11.26
CA GLN A 244 -13.24 -13.23 -9.99
C GLN A 244 -11.75 -13.43 -9.79
N VAL A 245 -10.95 -12.37 -9.91
CA VAL A 245 -9.51 -12.46 -9.64
C VAL A 245 -8.93 -11.19 -9.08
N LYS A 246 -7.97 -11.38 -8.18
CA LYS A 246 -7.10 -10.35 -7.60
C LYS A 246 -6.09 -9.94 -8.68
N PRO A 247 -6.19 -8.72 -9.23
CA PRO A 247 -5.38 -8.30 -10.37
C PRO A 247 -3.95 -7.95 -9.92
N VAL A 248 -2.90 -8.63 -10.40
CA VAL A 248 -1.53 -8.10 -10.24
C VAL A 248 -1.22 -7.27 -11.47
N PHE A 249 -1.34 -5.96 -11.37
CA PHE A 249 -0.91 -5.08 -12.44
C PHE A 249 0.60 -4.81 -12.30
N ASN A 250 1.30 -4.77 -13.43
CA ASN A 250 2.65 -4.20 -13.55
C ASN A 250 2.54 -2.98 -14.48
N ASN A 251 3.56 -2.13 -14.49
CA ASN A 251 3.54 -0.81 -15.16
C ASN A 251 3.46 -0.87 -16.71
N CYS A 252 3.21 -2.04 -17.31
CA CYS A 252 3.14 -2.23 -18.75
C CYS A 252 1.67 -2.26 -19.18
N GLY A 253 1.16 -1.15 -19.73
CA GLY A 253 -0.25 -0.97 -20.15
C GLY A 253 -0.81 -1.94 -21.21
N VAL A 254 -0.11 -3.04 -21.49
CA VAL A 254 -0.45 -4.12 -22.42
C VAL A 254 -0.44 -5.52 -21.79
N ILE A 255 0.14 -5.75 -20.60
CA ILE A 255 0.11 -7.06 -19.91
C ILE A 255 -0.79 -6.98 -18.68
N PHE A 256 -1.52 -8.06 -18.40
CA PHE A 256 -2.29 -8.26 -17.18
C PHE A 256 -2.06 -9.67 -16.62
N GLU A 257 -1.81 -9.80 -15.31
CA GLU A 257 -1.32 -11.05 -14.72
C GLU A 257 -2.15 -11.51 -13.54
N LEU A 258 -2.41 -12.80 -13.50
CA LEU A 258 -3.05 -13.52 -12.42
C LEU A 258 -2.12 -14.65 -12.02
N ALA A 259 -1.91 -14.87 -10.72
CA ALA A 259 -1.12 -15.98 -10.22
C ALA A 259 -1.61 -16.41 -8.84
N GLU A 260 -1.37 -17.67 -8.49
CA GLU A 260 -1.57 -18.16 -7.12
C GLU A 260 -0.58 -17.53 -6.15
N SER A 261 0.67 -17.35 -6.60
CA SER A 261 1.76 -16.75 -5.85
C SER A 261 2.86 -16.29 -6.80
N ASP A 262 3.73 -15.38 -6.34
CA ASP A 262 4.95 -14.99 -7.03
C ASP A 262 6.20 -15.02 -6.14
N SER A 263 7.37 -15.05 -6.78
CA SER A 263 8.67 -14.96 -6.10
C SER A 263 9.70 -14.27 -7.00
N ILE A 264 10.77 -13.76 -6.37
CA ILE A 264 11.91 -13.16 -7.06
C ILE A 264 13.16 -13.97 -6.74
N ASN A 265 13.90 -14.38 -7.78
CA ASN A 265 15.20 -15.04 -7.64
C ASN A 265 16.16 -14.51 -8.71
N GLU A 266 17.35 -14.04 -8.29
CA GLU A 266 18.37 -13.45 -9.18
C GLU A 266 17.81 -12.34 -10.11
N GLY A 267 16.91 -11.49 -9.59
CA GLY A 267 16.29 -10.41 -10.36
C GLY A 267 15.21 -10.86 -11.35
N LYS A 268 14.87 -12.15 -11.38
CA LYS A 268 13.80 -12.71 -12.22
C LYS A 268 12.57 -13.01 -11.38
N ARG A 269 11.39 -12.66 -11.91
CA ARG A 269 10.11 -12.91 -11.24
C ARG A 269 9.47 -14.18 -11.77
N PHE A 270 8.96 -15.00 -10.88
CA PHE A 270 8.32 -16.29 -11.18
C PHE A 270 6.86 -16.26 -10.71
N LEU A 271 5.92 -16.60 -11.58
CA LEU A 271 4.49 -16.63 -11.33
C LEU A 271 4.00 -18.07 -11.37
N LYS A 272 3.45 -18.56 -10.24
CA LYS A 272 2.94 -19.93 -10.12
C LYS A 272 1.46 -19.99 -10.46
N ASN A 273 1.06 -21.02 -11.21
CA ASN A 273 -0.33 -21.26 -11.66
C ASN A 273 -0.96 -20.00 -12.24
N ALA A 274 -0.25 -19.40 -13.18
CA ALA A 274 -0.50 -18.07 -13.67
C ALA A 274 -1.40 -18.05 -14.91
N THR A 275 -2.19 -16.99 -15.03
CA THR A 275 -2.88 -16.60 -16.25
C THR A 275 -2.45 -15.19 -16.64
N ILE A 276 -1.84 -15.04 -17.81
CA ILE A 276 -1.38 -13.76 -18.35
C ILE A 276 -2.26 -13.36 -19.52
N TYR A 277 -2.68 -12.12 -19.56
CA TYR A 277 -3.35 -11.52 -20.70
C TYR A 277 -2.44 -10.49 -21.33
N ILE A 278 -2.40 -10.46 -22.66
CA ILE A 278 -1.58 -9.49 -23.41
C ILE A 278 -2.44 -8.84 -24.47
N GLN A 279 -2.61 -7.52 -24.41
CA GLN A 279 -3.38 -6.76 -25.39
C GLN A 279 -2.53 -6.38 -26.59
N GLN A 280 -2.99 -6.72 -27.79
CA GLN A 280 -2.41 -6.28 -29.06
C GLN A 280 -3.39 -5.34 -29.75
N LYS A 281 -3.41 -4.08 -29.32
CA LYS A 281 -4.41 -3.07 -29.74
C LYS A 281 -4.42 -2.87 -31.26
N ASN A 282 -3.26 -2.79 -31.90
CA ASN A 282 -3.18 -2.59 -33.35
C ASN A 282 -3.73 -3.78 -34.14
N LYS A 283 -3.80 -4.96 -33.50
CA LYS A 283 -4.35 -6.20 -34.07
C LYS A 283 -5.79 -6.51 -33.61
N ASN A 284 -6.46 -5.62 -32.88
CA ASN A 284 -7.80 -5.81 -32.32
C ASN A 284 -7.99 -7.16 -31.59
N ARG A 285 -6.95 -7.64 -30.89
CA ARG A 285 -6.95 -8.94 -30.22
C ARG A 285 -6.24 -8.92 -28.87
N TYR A 286 -6.55 -9.88 -28.01
CA TYR A 286 -5.79 -10.15 -26.80
C TYR A 286 -5.41 -11.64 -26.70
N LEU A 287 -4.28 -11.90 -26.05
CA LEU A 287 -3.82 -13.24 -25.70
C LEU A 287 -4.26 -13.55 -24.28
N LYS A 288 -4.55 -14.82 -23.99
CA LYS A 288 -4.73 -15.38 -22.66
C LYS A 288 -3.86 -16.63 -22.55
N ILE A 289 -2.86 -16.57 -21.69
CA ILE A 289 -1.83 -17.59 -21.51
C ILE A 289 -2.02 -18.18 -20.13
N GLN A 290 -2.23 -19.49 -20.03
CA GLN A 290 -2.35 -20.19 -18.76
C GLN A 290 -1.18 -21.16 -18.61
N SER A 291 -0.45 -21.05 -17.50
CA SER A 291 0.74 -21.87 -17.27
C SER A 291 0.94 -22.18 -15.79
N PRO A 292 1.42 -23.38 -15.42
CA PRO A 292 1.85 -23.68 -14.06
C PRO A 292 3.01 -22.80 -13.56
N MET A 293 3.82 -22.27 -14.47
CA MET A 293 4.95 -21.40 -14.14
C MET A 293 5.24 -20.41 -15.28
N ILE A 294 5.37 -19.13 -14.97
CA ILE A 294 5.77 -18.09 -15.93
C ILE A 294 6.93 -17.29 -15.34
N ARG A 295 7.96 -17.06 -16.14
CA ARG A 295 9.16 -16.31 -15.74
C ARG A 295 9.24 -14.98 -16.48
N HIS A 296 9.53 -13.92 -15.73
CA HIS A 296 9.90 -12.60 -16.22
C HIS A 296 11.39 -12.38 -16.03
N ASP A 297 12.08 -11.99 -17.10
CA ASP A 297 13.53 -11.85 -17.09
C ASP A 297 14.03 -10.46 -16.63
N ASN A 298 13.23 -9.39 -16.73
CA ASN A 298 13.48 -8.06 -16.15
C ASN A 298 12.18 -7.22 -16.18
N GLU A 299 11.99 -6.28 -15.24
CA GLU A 299 10.85 -5.33 -15.23
C GLU A 299 10.88 -4.38 -16.44
N GLU A 300 12.08 -4.07 -16.97
CA GLU A 300 12.25 -3.18 -18.11
C GLU A 300 12.16 -3.89 -19.47
N SER A 301 12.49 -5.19 -19.55
CA SER A 301 12.65 -5.88 -20.85
C SER A 301 11.35 -6.46 -21.41
N GLN A 302 10.25 -6.48 -20.64
CA GLN A 302 8.95 -7.02 -21.05
C GLN A 302 9.02 -8.43 -21.68
N VAL A 303 9.98 -9.26 -21.22
CA VAL A 303 10.16 -10.64 -21.70
C VAL A 303 9.48 -11.64 -20.76
N LEU A 304 8.66 -12.52 -21.34
CA LEU A 304 7.95 -13.62 -20.67
C LEU A 304 8.42 -14.97 -21.22
N SER A 305 8.54 -15.96 -20.34
CA SER A 305 8.77 -17.34 -20.77
C SER A 305 8.01 -18.37 -19.93
N SER A 306 7.66 -19.50 -20.55
CA SER A 306 6.95 -20.62 -19.92
C SER A 306 7.25 -21.93 -20.64
N ASP A 307 7.48 -23.00 -19.87
CA ASP A 307 7.83 -24.33 -20.39
C ASP A 307 6.63 -25.26 -20.58
N LYS A 308 5.40 -24.78 -20.36
CA LYS A 308 4.16 -25.45 -20.76
C LYS A 308 2.95 -24.60 -20.45
N GLY A 309 1.90 -24.74 -21.24
CA GLY A 309 0.65 -24.08 -20.95
C GLY A 309 -0.35 -24.15 -22.07
N ARG A 310 -1.33 -23.25 -21.99
CA ARG A 310 -2.39 -23.04 -22.98
C ARG A 310 -2.36 -21.59 -23.40
N LEU A 311 -2.35 -21.35 -24.70
CA LEU A 311 -2.49 -20.02 -25.30
C LEU A 311 -3.84 -19.95 -26.01
N GLN A 312 -4.65 -18.98 -25.62
CA GLN A 312 -5.90 -18.61 -26.26
C GLN A 312 -5.77 -17.20 -26.84
N ILE A 313 -6.30 -16.97 -28.03
CA ILE A 313 -6.32 -15.65 -28.69
C ILE A 313 -7.77 -15.26 -28.91
N TYR A 314 -8.11 -14.02 -28.57
CA TYR A 314 -9.48 -13.52 -28.66
C TYR A 314 -9.56 -12.22 -29.45
N ASN A 315 -10.65 -12.00 -30.16
CA ASN A 315 -11.00 -10.70 -30.73
C ASN A 315 -11.47 -9.75 -29.62
N ILE A 316 -10.94 -8.53 -29.53
CA ILE A 316 -11.33 -7.57 -28.48
C ILE A 316 -12.76 -7.06 -28.69
N THR A 317 -13.17 -6.81 -29.92
CA THR A 317 -14.48 -6.19 -30.20
C THR A 317 -15.63 -7.17 -30.00
N MET A 318 -15.44 -8.42 -30.45
CA MET A 318 -16.48 -9.45 -30.46
C MET A 318 -16.40 -10.39 -29.24
N ASN A 319 -15.28 -10.36 -28.51
CA ASN A 319 -14.98 -11.32 -27.43
C ASN A 319 -15.02 -12.79 -27.89
N GLU A 320 -14.70 -13.05 -29.15
CA GLU A 320 -14.70 -14.38 -29.75
C GLU A 320 -13.32 -15.01 -29.71
N LEU A 321 -13.26 -16.30 -29.40
CA LEU A 321 -12.06 -17.11 -29.45
C LEU A 321 -11.63 -17.31 -30.91
N ILE A 322 -10.43 -16.86 -31.23
CA ILE A 322 -9.80 -16.97 -32.56
C ILE A 322 -8.95 -18.24 -32.63
N GLU A 323 -8.18 -18.54 -31.58
CA GLU A 323 -7.22 -19.64 -31.56
C GLU A 323 -7.09 -20.20 -30.15
N ASP A 324 -6.86 -21.50 -30.03
CA ASP A 324 -6.72 -22.21 -28.76
C ASP A 324 -5.76 -23.39 -28.92
N LEU A 325 -4.60 -23.29 -28.27
CA LEU A 325 -3.55 -24.30 -28.41
C LEU A 325 -2.82 -24.53 -27.10
N TYR A 326 -2.29 -25.74 -26.93
CA TYR A 326 -1.34 -26.05 -25.89
C TYR A 326 0.08 -25.88 -26.41
N TYR A 327 1.02 -25.55 -25.54
CA TYR A 327 2.43 -25.38 -25.92
C TYR A 327 3.36 -26.06 -24.91
N LYS A 328 4.55 -26.46 -25.39
CA LYS A 328 5.66 -26.94 -24.52
C LYS A 328 6.75 -25.91 -24.28
N GLN A 329 6.80 -24.84 -25.06
CA GLN A 329 7.62 -23.69 -24.71
C GLN A 329 7.05 -22.45 -25.38
N LEU A 330 6.92 -21.40 -24.59
CA LEU A 330 6.45 -20.09 -24.99
C LEU A 330 7.51 -19.08 -24.58
N TYR A 331 7.88 -18.23 -25.53
CA TYR A 331 8.68 -17.04 -25.28
C TYR A 331 7.95 -15.85 -25.90
N ILE A 332 7.79 -14.77 -25.13
CA ILE A 332 7.18 -13.53 -25.60
C ILE A 332 8.15 -12.40 -25.30
N SER A 333 8.46 -11.62 -26.33
CA SER A 333 9.16 -10.35 -26.19
C SER A 333 8.25 -9.23 -26.64
N LEU A 334 8.06 -8.22 -25.80
CA LEU A 334 7.37 -6.99 -26.17
C LEU A 334 8.44 -5.93 -26.43
N GLU A 335 8.94 -5.83 -27.65
CA GLU A 335 9.88 -4.76 -28.01
C GLU A 335 9.13 -3.45 -28.25
N GLU A 336 9.62 -2.37 -27.65
CA GLU A 336 9.26 -1.01 -28.02
C GLU A 336 9.82 -0.71 -29.42
N GLN A 337 8.99 -0.98 -30.44
CA GLN A 337 8.83 -0.24 -31.70
C GLN A 337 8.49 -1.21 -32.85
N SER A 338 7.28 -1.05 -33.38
CA SER A 338 6.71 -1.66 -34.60
C SER A 338 6.03 -3.04 -34.52
N VAL A 339 6.23 -3.86 -33.48
CA VAL A 339 5.55 -5.17 -33.36
C VAL A 339 4.90 -5.31 -31.98
N ASP A 340 3.56 -5.33 -31.93
CA ASP A 340 2.76 -5.44 -30.67
C ASP A 340 3.20 -6.55 -29.69
N ALA A 341 3.81 -7.63 -30.19
CA ALA A 341 4.56 -8.65 -29.44
C ALA A 341 5.21 -9.63 -30.44
N LEU A 342 6.45 -10.07 -30.19
CA LEU A 342 7.02 -11.26 -30.81
C LEU A 342 6.66 -12.47 -29.95
N ILE A 343 5.98 -13.46 -30.54
CA ILE A 343 5.59 -14.71 -29.87
C ILE A 343 6.32 -15.85 -30.55
N ILE A 344 7.13 -16.59 -29.79
CA ILE A 344 7.82 -17.78 -30.25
C ILE A 344 7.25 -18.98 -29.49
N LEU A 345 6.64 -19.90 -30.24
CA LEU A 345 6.16 -21.19 -29.75
C LEU A 345 7.13 -22.26 -30.25
N LYS A 346 7.85 -22.95 -29.37
CA LYS A 346 8.80 -24.01 -29.81
C LYS A 346 8.18 -25.39 -29.97
N GLU A 347 6.91 -25.58 -29.64
CA GLU A 347 6.15 -26.80 -29.95
C GLU A 347 4.68 -26.54 -29.60
N ALA A 348 3.81 -26.48 -30.62
CA ALA A 348 2.36 -26.36 -30.44
C ALA A 348 1.70 -27.74 -30.52
N ILE A 349 0.84 -28.04 -29.54
CA ILE A 349 0.02 -29.25 -29.48
C ILE A 349 -1.43 -28.78 -29.67
N ARG A 350 -2.06 -29.25 -30.76
CA ARG A 350 -3.47 -29.01 -31.04
C ARG A 350 -4.33 -30.09 -30.41
#